data_AF-A0A5R2NU20-F1
#
_entry.id   AF-A0A5R2NU20-F1
#
_cell.length_a   1.000
_cell.length_b   1.000
_cell.length_c   1.000
_cell.angle_alpha   90.00
_cell.angle_beta   90.00
_cell.angle_gamma   90.00
#
_symmetry.space_group_name_H-M   'P 1'
#
loop_
_entity.id
_entity.type
_entity.pdbx_description
1 polymer ?
#
loop_
_entity_poly.entity_id
_entity_poly.type
_entity_poly.pdbx_seq_one_letter_code
_entity_poly.pdbx_strand_id
1 'polypeptide(L)'
;MIRLDPATANPAPPPTVPAWVLAADGAMHDADAAFRAGAALASLDSLARAQPAWAGAWRQRLALKCAAASMRMAGRAEDEAALRDAWQLCPAGADPGPAGAIFGAWRQLALQPPAVSADRLAKVTEMLGLARDDEALADLCTEIEDVAGSQRPAPFAAAAIAAHVVAIRPDAELLAWWLADLVLAQSLRWPLPLPLLMTQAFGPAFRGEASGKRIRPGDKNFERAVCVALVQAAAEACRLASELSRRAEKLLAVAPKLRAKGAGDVIFLLLNEDAVAGSLTTKNLSRFAARRLFERLQQLEAVRELSGRPTFRLFGL
;
A
#
# COMPACT_ATOMS: atom_id res chain seq x y z
N MET A 1 6.62 -13.36 -23.01
CA MET A 1 6.08 -14.42 -22.15
C MET A 1 6.98 -14.46 -20.92
N ILE A 2 6.61 -13.77 -19.84
CA ILE A 2 7.40 -13.78 -18.61
C ILE A 2 7.24 -15.20 -18.04
N ARG A 3 8.32 -16.00 -18.02
CA ARG A 3 8.32 -17.29 -17.35
C ARG A 3 8.11 -17.02 -15.86
N LEU A 4 6.94 -17.35 -15.34
CA LEU A 4 6.72 -17.51 -13.92
C LEU A 4 7.47 -18.77 -13.51
N ASP A 5 8.72 -18.62 -13.08
CA ASP A 5 9.47 -19.75 -12.53
C ASP A 5 8.85 -20.13 -11.18
N PRO A 6 8.33 -21.36 -11.01
CA PRO A 6 7.74 -21.83 -9.75
C PRO A 6 8.78 -21.89 -8.61
N ALA A 7 10.08 -21.74 -8.91
CA ALA A 7 11.17 -21.63 -7.94
C ALA A 7 11.24 -20.28 -7.21
N THR A 8 10.38 -19.29 -7.53
CA THR A 8 10.29 -18.00 -6.82
C THR A 8 9.32 -17.99 -5.64
N ALA A 9 8.65 -19.12 -5.36
CA ALA A 9 8.01 -19.34 -4.07
C ALA A 9 9.10 -19.63 -3.03
N ASN A 10 9.69 -18.58 -2.46
CA ASN A 10 10.62 -18.73 -1.35
C ASN A 10 9.90 -19.49 -0.22
N PRO A 11 10.33 -20.71 0.17
CA PRO A 11 9.60 -21.55 1.12
C PRO A 11 9.72 -21.07 2.58
N ALA A 12 10.50 -20.02 2.84
CA ALA A 12 10.61 -19.43 4.16
C ALA A 12 9.38 -18.57 4.46
N PRO A 13 8.75 -18.73 5.65
CA PRO A 13 7.63 -17.90 6.05
C PRO A 13 8.07 -16.42 6.06
N PRO A 14 7.20 -15.49 5.64
CA PRO A 14 7.47 -14.07 5.75
C PRO A 14 7.87 -13.69 7.19
N PRO A 15 8.84 -12.79 7.39
CA PRO A 15 9.26 -12.32 8.70
C PRO A 15 8.10 -11.69 9.47
N THR A 16 8.17 -11.80 10.79
CA THR A 16 7.23 -11.19 11.73
C THR A 16 7.96 -10.19 12.61
N VAL A 17 7.29 -9.09 12.94
CA VAL A 17 7.80 -8.14 13.95
C VAL A 17 7.91 -8.86 15.31
N PRO A 18 9.07 -8.80 16.00
CA PRO A 18 9.24 -9.47 17.29
C PRO A 18 8.26 -8.97 18.36
N ALA A 19 7.81 -9.88 19.24
CA ALA A 19 6.80 -9.57 20.27
C ALA A 19 7.21 -8.43 21.22
N TRP A 20 8.50 -8.33 21.58
CA TRP A 20 8.98 -7.27 22.47
C TRP A 20 8.85 -5.86 21.85
N VAL A 21 8.90 -5.76 20.51
CA VAL A 21 8.72 -4.49 19.80
C VAL A 21 7.27 -4.01 19.94
N LEU A 22 6.33 -4.96 19.95
CA LEU A 22 4.89 -4.73 20.05
C LEU A 22 4.41 -4.48 21.49
N ALA A 23 5.16 -4.92 22.50
CA ALA A 23 4.76 -4.83 23.90
C ALA A 23 4.75 -3.37 24.38
N ALA A 24 3.58 -2.84 24.75
CA ALA A 24 3.47 -1.48 25.28
C ALA A 24 3.68 -1.49 26.79
N ASP A 25 4.91 -1.21 27.24
CA ASP A 25 5.23 -1.12 28.66
C ASP A 25 5.58 0.33 29.04
N GLY A 26 4.70 0.96 29.82
CA GLY A 26 4.97 2.25 30.47
C GLY A 26 4.98 3.49 29.55
N ALA A 27 5.51 4.59 30.09
CA ALA A 27 5.70 5.83 29.35
C ALA A 27 6.82 5.66 28.32
N MET A 28 6.50 5.81 27.04
CA MET A 28 7.43 5.56 25.94
C MET A 28 8.22 6.82 25.57
N HIS A 29 9.54 6.78 25.74
CA HIS A 29 10.44 7.87 25.37
C HIS A 29 10.74 7.85 23.87
N ASP A 30 11.24 8.96 23.35
CA ASP A 30 11.55 9.12 21.92
C ASP A 30 12.56 8.07 21.43
N ALA A 31 13.59 7.79 22.23
CA ALA A 31 14.60 6.79 21.91
C ALA A 31 14.01 5.35 21.85
N ASP A 32 13.12 5.00 22.77
CA ASP A 32 12.46 3.70 22.80
C ASP A 32 11.58 3.51 21.56
N ALA A 33 10.80 4.54 21.21
CA ALA A 33 9.97 4.53 20.01
C ALA A 33 10.82 4.38 18.74
N ALA A 34 11.92 5.12 18.63
CA ALA A 34 12.83 5.04 17.49
C ALA A 34 13.49 3.66 17.36
N PHE A 35 13.97 3.10 18.47
CA PHE A 35 14.59 1.77 18.48
C PHE A 35 13.60 0.68 18.04
N ARG A 36 12.37 0.73 18.55
CA ARG A 36 11.29 -0.19 18.16
C ARG A 36 10.92 -0.02 16.68
N ALA A 37 10.81 1.21 16.18
CA ALA A 37 10.55 1.47 14.77
C ALA A 37 11.65 0.88 13.87
N GLY A 38 12.92 1.04 14.26
CA GLY A 38 14.06 0.43 13.56
C GLY A 38 13.97 -1.11 13.51
N ALA A 39 13.66 -1.75 14.64
CA ALA A 39 13.50 -3.21 14.70
C ALA A 39 12.32 -3.72 13.85
N ALA A 40 11.20 -2.98 13.85
CA ALA A 40 10.04 -3.31 13.02
C ALA A 40 10.35 -3.15 11.52
N LEU A 41 10.98 -2.05 11.13
CA LEU A 41 11.41 -1.80 9.74
C LEU A 41 12.43 -2.83 9.27
N ALA A 42 13.37 -3.26 10.13
CA ALA A 42 14.33 -4.31 9.79
C ALA A 42 13.63 -5.64 9.46
N SER A 43 12.52 -5.96 10.15
CA SER A 43 11.70 -7.14 9.85
C SER A 43 11.05 -7.00 8.47
N LEU A 44 10.59 -5.80 8.10
CA LEU A 44 9.92 -5.51 6.83
C LEU A 44 10.89 -5.38 5.64
N ASP A 45 12.13 -4.92 5.89
CA ASP A 45 13.13 -4.60 4.85
C ASP A 45 13.44 -5.81 3.95
N SER A 46 13.60 -6.99 4.54
CA SER A 46 13.84 -8.22 3.78
C SER A 46 12.71 -8.52 2.79
N LEU A 47 11.43 -8.33 3.17
CA LEU A 47 10.28 -8.51 2.28
C LEU A 47 10.20 -7.43 1.21
N ALA A 48 10.44 -6.18 1.58
CA ALA A 48 10.43 -5.06 0.65
C ALA A 48 11.46 -5.24 -0.48
N ARG A 49 12.60 -5.87 -0.18
CA ARG A 49 13.67 -6.19 -1.15
C ARG A 49 13.46 -7.48 -1.91
N ALA A 50 12.94 -8.53 -1.27
CA ALA A 50 12.91 -9.89 -1.83
C ALA A 50 12.01 -10.04 -3.07
N GLN A 51 11.02 -9.15 -3.25
CA GLN A 51 10.10 -9.16 -4.40
C GLN A 51 9.55 -10.56 -4.74
N PRO A 52 8.96 -11.30 -3.77
CA PRO A 52 8.34 -12.59 -4.06
C PRO A 52 7.24 -12.45 -5.11
N ALA A 53 6.87 -13.56 -5.76
CA ALA A 53 5.89 -13.54 -6.86
C ALA A 53 4.56 -12.85 -6.51
N TRP A 54 4.14 -12.88 -5.24
CA TRP A 54 2.91 -12.27 -4.72
C TRP A 54 3.06 -10.83 -4.20
N ALA A 55 4.27 -10.24 -4.29
CA ALA A 55 4.56 -8.93 -3.71
C ALA A 55 3.71 -7.80 -4.30
N GLY A 56 3.28 -7.93 -5.56
CA GLY A 56 2.39 -6.96 -6.18
C GLY A 56 1.02 -6.93 -5.50
N ALA A 57 0.38 -8.09 -5.31
CA ALA A 57 -0.90 -8.19 -4.60
C ALA A 57 -0.78 -7.66 -3.16
N TRP A 58 0.34 -7.92 -2.50
CA TRP A 58 0.63 -7.38 -1.16
C TRP A 58 0.67 -5.86 -1.13
N ARG A 59 1.46 -5.24 -2.02
CA ARG A 59 1.52 -3.78 -2.14
C ARG A 59 0.20 -3.15 -2.54
N GLN A 60 -0.57 -3.79 -3.43
CA GLN A 60 -1.88 -3.30 -3.84
C GLN A 60 -2.92 -3.38 -2.71
N ARG A 61 -2.87 -4.43 -1.87
CA ARG A 61 -3.73 -4.52 -0.68
C ARG A 61 -3.36 -3.48 0.38
N LEU A 62 -2.06 -3.20 0.55
CA LEU A 62 -1.58 -2.10 1.39
C LEU A 62 -2.07 -0.75 0.87
N ALA A 63 -1.97 -0.51 -0.45
CA ALA A 63 -2.50 0.69 -1.10
C ALA A 63 -4.00 0.86 -0.88
N LEU A 64 -4.78 -0.23 -1.00
CA LEU A 64 -6.22 -0.19 -0.75
C LEU A 64 -6.54 0.19 0.70
N LYS A 65 -5.80 -0.34 1.68
CA LYS A 65 -5.98 0.01 3.10
C LYS A 65 -5.65 1.48 3.36
N CYS A 66 -4.57 2.01 2.79
CA CYS A 66 -4.26 3.43 2.87
C CYS A 66 -5.35 4.30 2.22
N ALA A 67 -5.88 3.87 1.07
CA ALA A 67 -6.97 4.55 0.40
C ALA A 67 -8.26 4.57 1.24
N ALA A 68 -8.63 3.44 1.85
CA ALA A 68 -9.78 3.36 2.76
C ALA A 68 -9.60 4.27 3.98
N ALA A 69 -8.41 4.29 4.59
CA ALA A 69 -8.10 5.21 5.69
C ALA A 69 -8.14 6.69 5.25
N SER A 70 -7.77 6.97 3.99
CA SER A 70 -7.82 8.31 3.40
C SER A 70 -9.24 8.86 3.29
N MET A 71 -10.25 8.00 3.13
CA MET A 71 -11.64 8.44 2.95
C MET A 71 -12.11 9.31 4.12
N ARG A 72 -11.71 8.98 5.36
CA ARG A 72 -12.03 9.78 6.53
C ARG A 72 -11.47 11.22 6.45
N MET A 73 -10.26 11.39 5.94
CA MET A 73 -9.67 12.74 5.76
C MET A 73 -10.35 13.50 4.62
N ALA A 74 -10.74 12.79 3.57
CA ALA A 74 -11.46 13.35 2.45
C ALA A 74 -12.95 13.65 2.74
N GLY A 75 -13.46 13.36 3.95
CA GLY A 75 -14.88 13.53 4.30
C GLY A 75 -15.79 12.52 3.59
N ARG A 76 -15.26 11.35 3.27
CA ARG A 76 -15.87 10.29 2.46
C ARG A 76 -16.09 9.02 3.28
N ALA A 77 -16.95 8.12 2.80
CA ALA A 77 -17.42 6.95 3.55
C ALA A 77 -17.15 5.62 2.84
N GLU A 78 -16.51 5.64 1.68
CA GLU A 78 -16.17 4.47 0.88
C GLU A 78 -15.25 3.55 1.68
N ASP A 79 -15.61 2.28 1.73
CA ASP A 79 -14.78 1.22 2.31
C ASP A 79 -13.93 0.54 1.23
N GLU A 80 -13.18 -0.50 1.63
CA GLU A 80 -12.37 -1.27 0.70
C GLU A 80 -13.18 -1.86 -0.47
N ALA A 81 -14.43 -2.26 -0.26
CA ALA A 81 -15.26 -2.85 -1.30
C ALA A 81 -15.71 -1.79 -2.31
N ALA A 82 -16.16 -0.63 -1.83
CA ALA A 82 -16.52 0.50 -2.68
C ALA A 82 -15.32 1.02 -3.50
N LEU A 83 -14.12 1.07 -2.91
CA LEU A 83 -12.90 1.47 -3.62
C LEU A 83 -12.48 0.45 -4.69
N ARG A 84 -12.61 -0.85 -4.40
CA ARG A 84 -12.41 -1.90 -5.40
C ARG A 84 -13.38 -1.74 -6.56
N ASP A 85 -14.65 -1.46 -6.29
CA ASP A 85 -15.66 -1.25 -7.32
C ASP A 85 -15.36 -0.01 -8.17
N ALA A 86 -15.08 1.12 -7.52
CA ALA A 86 -14.73 2.36 -8.19
C ALA A 86 -13.55 2.20 -9.16
N TRP A 87 -12.59 1.32 -8.84
CA TRP A 87 -11.45 1.06 -9.70
C TRP A 87 -11.69 -0.03 -10.75
N GLN A 88 -12.21 -1.18 -10.34
CA GLN A 88 -12.30 -2.38 -11.18
C GLN A 88 -13.48 -2.33 -12.17
N LEU A 89 -14.52 -1.57 -11.86
CA LEU A 89 -15.67 -1.39 -12.74
C LEU A 89 -15.58 -0.11 -13.58
N CYS A 90 -14.60 0.74 -13.32
CA CYS A 90 -14.30 1.89 -14.16
C CYS A 90 -13.71 1.41 -15.51
N PRO A 91 -14.32 1.79 -16.66
CA PRO A 91 -13.73 1.52 -17.96
C PRO A 91 -12.31 2.09 -18.07
N ALA A 92 -11.45 1.44 -18.85
CA ALA A 92 -10.11 1.93 -19.11
C ALA A 92 -10.17 3.33 -19.75
N GLY A 93 -9.45 4.29 -19.17
CA GLY A 93 -9.42 5.68 -19.63
C GLY A 93 -10.59 6.55 -19.17
N ALA A 94 -11.56 6.00 -18.45
CA ALA A 94 -12.60 6.79 -17.79
C ALA A 94 -12.12 7.32 -16.43
N ASP A 95 -12.81 8.36 -15.94
CA ASP A 95 -12.60 8.90 -14.61
C ASP A 95 -13.20 7.95 -13.55
N PRO A 96 -12.41 7.41 -12.61
CA PRO A 96 -12.91 6.55 -11.54
C PRO A 96 -13.59 7.33 -10.41
N GLY A 97 -13.73 8.65 -10.55
CA GLY A 97 -14.31 9.57 -9.58
C GLY A 97 -13.37 9.82 -8.38
N PRO A 98 -13.76 10.68 -7.43
CA PRO A 98 -12.84 11.12 -6.36
C PRO A 98 -12.28 9.99 -5.48
N ALA A 99 -13.11 9.01 -5.11
CA ALA A 99 -12.66 7.90 -4.28
C ALA A 99 -11.71 6.98 -5.06
N GLY A 100 -12.01 6.71 -6.33
CA GLY A 100 -11.16 5.94 -7.22
C GLY A 100 -9.86 6.66 -7.57
N ALA A 101 -9.87 7.99 -7.68
CA ALA A 101 -8.68 8.82 -7.89
C ALA A 101 -7.73 8.74 -6.68
N ILE A 102 -8.25 8.88 -5.46
CA ILE A 102 -7.47 8.69 -4.23
C ILE A 102 -6.88 7.28 -4.18
N PHE A 103 -7.68 6.24 -4.49
CA PHE A 103 -7.15 4.88 -4.54
C PHE A 103 -6.05 4.76 -5.61
N GLY A 104 -6.24 5.35 -6.78
CA GLY A 104 -5.23 5.40 -7.83
C GLY A 104 -3.90 6.03 -7.39
N ALA A 105 -3.94 7.07 -6.55
CA ALA A 105 -2.73 7.71 -6.01
C ALA A 105 -1.91 6.71 -5.17
N TRP A 106 -2.57 5.96 -4.29
CA TRP A 106 -1.93 4.92 -3.48
C TRP A 106 -1.46 3.72 -4.32
N ARG A 107 -2.24 3.32 -5.33
CA ARG A 107 -1.83 2.26 -6.26
C ARG A 107 -0.58 2.65 -7.03
N GLN A 108 -0.51 3.90 -7.50
CA GLN A 108 0.65 4.42 -8.23
C GLN A 108 1.91 4.42 -7.37
N LEU A 109 1.80 4.79 -6.08
CA LEU A 109 2.90 4.72 -5.12
C LEU A 109 3.47 3.30 -5.02
N ALA A 110 2.59 2.31 -4.90
CA ALA A 110 2.93 0.89 -4.75
C ALA A 110 3.51 0.23 -6.02
N LEU A 111 3.33 0.84 -7.20
CA LEU A 111 3.71 0.26 -8.50
C LEU A 111 4.94 0.90 -9.14
N GLN A 112 5.38 2.06 -8.65
CA GLN A 112 6.49 2.80 -9.25
C GLN A 112 7.67 2.90 -8.29
N PRO A 113 8.93 2.84 -8.81
CA PRO A 113 10.12 3.10 -7.99
C PRO A 113 10.01 4.42 -7.24
N PRO A 114 10.70 4.60 -6.11
CA PRO A 114 10.59 5.81 -5.28
C PRO A 114 11.31 7.02 -5.91
N ALA A 115 11.38 7.14 -7.23
CA ALA A 115 11.89 8.33 -7.92
C ALA A 115 10.85 9.46 -7.86
N VAL A 116 11.32 10.68 -7.57
CA VAL A 116 10.50 11.89 -7.58
C VAL A 116 10.65 12.61 -8.92
N SER A 117 9.56 13.19 -9.40
CA SER A 117 9.57 14.14 -10.53
C SER A 117 8.36 15.08 -10.42
N ALA A 118 8.49 16.28 -10.97
CA ALA A 118 7.41 17.27 -10.98
C ALA A 118 6.13 16.69 -11.63
N ASP A 119 6.26 15.97 -12.75
CA ASP A 119 5.13 15.33 -13.43
C ASP A 119 4.43 14.29 -12.55
N ARG A 120 5.21 13.51 -11.79
CA ARG A 120 4.66 12.50 -10.87
C ARG A 120 3.90 13.18 -9.74
N LEU A 121 4.48 14.21 -9.13
CA LEU A 121 3.84 14.93 -8.03
C LEU A 121 2.60 15.69 -8.51
N ALA A 122 2.64 16.30 -9.71
CA ALA A 122 1.50 16.96 -10.32
C ALA A 122 0.33 15.99 -10.50
N LYS A 123 0.60 14.80 -11.05
CA LYS A 123 -0.41 13.75 -11.22
C LYS A 123 -1.01 13.29 -9.88
N VAL A 124 -0.18 13.05 -8.87
CA VAL A 124 -0.67 12.62 -7.55
C VAL A 124 -1.48 13.74 -6.87
N THR A 125 -1.04 14.98 -6.99
CA THR A 125 -1.74 16.17 -6.47
C THR A 125 -3.14 16.29 -7.09
N GLU A 126 -3.25 16.14 -8.40
CA GLU A 126 -4.53 16.09 -9.11
C GLU A 126 -5.43 14.94 -8.63
N MET A 127 -4.87 13.72 -8.51
CA MET A 127 -5.61 12.54 -8.04
C MET A 127 -6.11 12.68 -6.59
N LEU A 128 -5.43 13.49 -5.78
CA LEU A 128 -5.83 13.81 -4.40
C LEU A 128 -6.77 15.03 -4.32
N GLY A 129 -7.15 15.63 -5.46
CA GLY A 129 -8.07 16.77 -5.52
C GLY A 129 -7.46 18.09 -5.05
N LEU A 130 -6.13 18.21 -5.08
CA LEU A 130 -5.40 19.40 -4.66
C LEU A 130 -5.15 20.33 -5.85
N ALA A 131 -5.18 21.64 -5.61
CA ALA A 131 -4.84 22.63 -6.62
C ALA A 131 -3.36 22.49 -7.03
N ARG A 132 -3.13 22.43 -8.35
CA ARG A 132 -1.80 22.34 -8.97
C ARG A 132 -1.07 23.68 -8.83
N ASP A 133 0.20 23.58 -8.44
CA ASP A 133 1.13 24.70 -8.31
C ASP A 133 2.52 24.21 -8.74
N ASP A 134 2.92 24.51 -9.98
CA ASP A 134 4.13 23.92 -10.57
C ASP A 134 5.42 24.38 -9.87
N GLU A 135 5.45 25.61 -9.34
CA GLU A 135 6.60 26.14 -8.61
C GLU A 135 6.73 25.43 -7.25
N ALA A 136 5.64 25.34 -6.49
CA ALA A 136 5.63 24.61 -5.23
C ALA A 136 5.95 23.11 -5.40
N LEU A 137 5.55 22.50 -6.52
CA LEU A 137 5.89 21.11 -6.83
C LEU A 137 7.36 20.91 -7.19
N ALA A 138 7.99 21.89 -7.84
CA ALA A 138 9.42 21.88 -8.11
C ALA A 138 10.24 21.99 -6.82
N ASP A 139 9.90 22.95 -5.96
CA ASP A 139 10.53 23.12 -4.65
C ASP A 139 10.37 21.87 -3.78
N LEU A 140 9.19 21.25 -3.81
CA LEU A 140 8.92 20.00 -3.09
C LEU A 140 9.77 18.84 -3.60
N CYS A 141 10.13 18.79 -4.89
CA CYS A 141 11.06 17.77 -5.39
C CYS A 141 12.45 17.94 -4.75
N THR A 142 12.95 19.17 -4.65
CA THR A 142 14.22 19.48 -3.99
C THR A 142 14.19 19.11 -2.51
N GLU A 143 13.12 19.47 -1.78
CA GLU A 143 12.98 19.10 -0.37
C GLU A 143 12.97 17.58 -0.18
N ILE A 144 12.27 16.83 -1.05
CA ILE A 144 12.25 15.35 -0.98
C ILE A 144 13.67 14.79 -1.14
N GLU A 145 14.42 15.31 -2.11
CA GLU A 145 15.81 14.89 -2.34
C GLU A 145 16.73 15.23 -1.17
N ASP A 146 16.61 16.43 -0.61
CA ASP A 146 17.39 16.89 0.55
C ASP A 146 17.08 16.04 1.79
N VAL A 147 15.79 15.79 2.08
CA VAL A 147 15.36 14.98 3.22
C VAL A 147 15.80 13.53 3.06
N ALA A 148 15.63 12.94 1.87
CA ALA A 148 16.05 11.56 1.62
C ALA A 148 17.58 11.38 1.58
N GLY A 149 18.31 12.42 1.14
CA GLY A 149 19.76 12.48 1.12
C GLY A 149 20.38 12.81 2.47
N SER A 150 19.61 13.39 3.40
CA SER A 150 20.05 13.63 4.77
C SER A 150 20.35 12.29 5.44
N GLN A 151 21.43 12.19 6.24
CA GLN A 151 21.76 10.98 7.02
C GLN A 151 20.78 10.73 8.18
N ARG A 152 19.57 11.29 8.10
CA ARG A 152 18.51 11.18 9.08
C ARG A 152 17.91 9.78 9.02
N PRO A 153 17.63 9.14 10.17
CA PRO A 153 16.96 7.84 10.16
C PRO A 153 15.59 7.91 9.47
N ALA A 154 15.26 6.88 8.69
CA ALA A 154 14.11 6.88 7.79
C ALA A 154 12.75 7.27 8.42
N PRO A 155 12.40 6.84 9.67
CA PRO A 155 11.18 7.31 10.34
C PRO A 155 11.10 8.83 10.49
N PHE A 156 12.23 9.47 10.81
CA PHE A 156 12.29 10.91 11.02
C PHE A 156 12.33 11.66 9.69
N ALA A 157 12.92 11.09 8.64
CA ALA A 157 12.84 11.64 7.29
C ALA A 157 11.37 11.65 6.79
N ALA A 158 10.65 10.54 6.99
CA ALA A 158 9.22 10.45 6.69
C ALA A 158 8.37 11.46 7.49
N ALA A 159 8.68 11.64 8.78
CA ALA A 159 8.01 12.64 9.61
C ALA A 159 8.32 14.08 9.16
N ALA A 160 9.57 14.36 8.77
CA ALA A 160 10.01 15.67 8.34
C ALA A 160 9.31 16.11 7.05
N ILE A 161 9.28 15.26 6.02
CA ILE A 161 8.60 15.62 4.77
C ILE A 161 7.11 15.82 4.98
N ALA A 162 6.46 15.02 5.84
CA ALA A 162 5.05 15.19 6.15
C ALA A 162 4.79 16.53 6.87
N ALA A 163 5.64 16.89 7.82
CA ALA A 163 5.55 18.17 8.54
C ALA A 163 5.77 19.36 7.60
N HIS A 164 6.77 19.27 6.70
CA HIS A 164 7.06 20.30 5.71
C HIS A 164 5.86 20.57 4.79
N VAL A 165 5.29 19.50 4.21
CA VAL A 165 4.14 19.62 3.30
C VAL A 165 2.95 20.29 3.99
N VAL A 166 2.61 19.89 5.22
CA VAL A 166 1.48 20.47 5.97
C VAL A 166 1.76 21.90 6.41
N ALA A 167 3.02 22.27 6.68
CA ALA A 167 3.39 23.63 7.02
C ALA A 167 3.17 24.60 5.86
N ILE A 168 3.47 24.18 4.62
CA ILE A 168 3.29 24.99 3.41
C ILE A 168 1.84 24.92 2.90
N ARG A 169 1.24 23.73 2.92
CA ARG A 169 -0.12 23.45 2.43
C ARG A 169 -0.92 22.67 3.48
N PRO A 170 -1.59 23.37 4.43
CA PRO A 170 -2.36 22.73 5.49
C PRO A 170 -3.51 21.82 5.02
N ASP A 171 -3.99 22.02 3.79
CA ASP A 171 -5.02 21.20 3.12
C ASP A 171 -4.45 19.90 2.50
N ALA A 172 -3.13 19.79 2.36
CA ALA A 172 -2.45 18.70 1.64
C ALA A 172 -2.02 17.54 2.54
N GLU A 173 -2.71 17.28 3.66
CA GLU A 173 -2.27 16.25 4.61
C GLU A 173 -2.32 14.81 4.01
N LEU A 174 -3.20 14.52 3.04
CA LEU A 174 -3.16 13.25 2.29
C LEU A 174 -1.88 13.11 1.47
N LEU A 175 -1.44 14.20 0.82
CA LEU A 175 -0.18 14.22 0.07
C LEU A 175 1.01 14.06 1.02
N ALA A 176 0.95 14.66 2.22
CA ALA A 176 1.97 14.50 3.25
C ALA A 176 2.18 13.03 3.66
N TRP A 177 1.09 12.27 3.88
CA TRP A 177 1.19 10.83 4.19
C TRP A 177 1.70 10.01 3.01
N TRP A 178 1.28 10.35 1.80
CA TRP A 178 1.76 9.70 0.58
C TRP A 178 3.28 9.89 0.40
N LEU A 179 3.75 11.11 0.64
CA LEU A 179 5.18 11.47 0.57
C LEU A 179 6.00 10.87 1.71
N ALA A 180 5.41 10.73 2.91
CA ALA A 180 6.07 10.07 4.03
C ALA A 180 6.46 8.62 3.68
N ASP A 181 5.55 7.85 3.07
CA ASP A 181 5.83 6.49 2.62
C ASP A 181 6.82 6.45 1.43
N LEU A 182 6.79 7.46 0.53
CA LEU A 182 7.75 7.59 -0.56
C LEU A 182 9.17 7.87 -0.03
N VAL A 183 9.34 8.84 0.85
CA VAL A 183 10.63 9.20 1.46
C VAL A 183 11.16 8.07 2.33
N LEU A 184 10.29 7.39 3.09
CA LEU A 184 10.66 6.19 3.84
C LEU A 184 11.31 5.14 2.92
N ALA A 185 10.70 4.89 1.75
CA ALA A 185 11.23 3.96 0.76
C ALA A 185 12.55 4.45 0.14
N GLN A 186 12.72 5.75 -0.11
CA GLN A 186 13.99 6.32 -0.59
C GLN A 186 15.10 6.15 0.45
N SER A 187 14.87 6.55 1.70
CA SER A 187 15.84 6.44 2.79
C SER A 187 16.26 5.00 3.06
N LEU A 188 15.31 4.05 2.97
CA LEU A 188 15.60 2.61 3.10
C LEU A 188 16.08 1.96 1.80
N ARG A 189 16.13 2.68 0.68
CA ARG A 189 16.50 2.15 -0.65
C ARG A 189 15.66 0.93 -1.03
N TRP A 190 14.36 0.98 -0.77
CA TRP A 190 13.43 -0.03 -1.23
C TRP A 190 13.20 0.13 -2.75
N PRO A 191 13.15 -0.97 -3.51
CA PRO A 191 12.92 -0.91 -4.95
C PRO A 191 11.55 -0.32 -5.31
N LEU A 192 10.55 -0.56 -4.45
CA LEU A 192 9.19 -0.03 -4.59
C LEU A 192 8.69 0.40 -3.20
N PRO A 193 7.99 1.54 -3.08
CA PRO A 193 7.35 1.96 -1.83
C PRO A 193 6.32 0.95 -1.31
N LEU A 194 6.14 0.97 0.01
CA LEU A 194 5.03 0.30 0.70
C LEU A 194 4.11 1.37 1.28
N PRO A 195 2.82 1.40 0.90
CA PRO A 195 1.84 2.23 1.59
C PRO A 195 1.62 1.72 3.02
N LEU A 196 1.91 2.52 4.03
CA LEU A 196 1.94 2.10 5.44
C LEU A 196 1.27 3.13 6.34
N LEU A 197 1.79 4.36 6.38
CA LEU A 197 1.52 5.30 7.47
C LEU A 197 0.07 5.80 7.50
N MET A 198 -0.57 5.96 6.35
CA MET A 198 -1.95 6.48 6.29
C MET A 198 -2.94 5.58 7.03
N THR A 199 -2.73 4.26 7.08
CA THR A 199 -3.57 3.33 7.85
C THR A 199 -3.56 3.63 9.35
N GLN A 200 -2.48 4.24 9.83
CA GLN A 200 -2.25 4.52 11.24
C GLN A 200 -2.62 5.95 11.64
N ALA A 201 -2.91 6.84 10.69
CA ALA A 201 -3.10 8.29 10.91
C ALA A 201 -4.19 8.63 11.95
N PHE A 202 -5.15 7.73 12.18
CA PHE A 202 -6.21 7.86 13.20
C PHE A 202 -6.09 6.86 14.37
N GLY A 203 -5.00 6.12 14.40
CA GLY A 203 -4.69 5.12 15.40
C GLY A 203 -4.24 5.71 16.74
N PRO A 204 -4.02 4.86 17.75
CA PRO A 204 -3.62 5.30 19.09
C PRO A 204 -2.33 6.12 19.12
N ALA A 205 -1.38 5.85 18.22
CA ALA A 205 -0.09 6.55 18.14
C ALA A 205 -0.24 8.07 17.95
N PHE A 206 -1.32 8.51 17.29
CA PHE A 206 -1.60 9.92 17.03
C PHE A 206 -2.65 10.50 17.99
N ARG A 207 -2.99 9.85 19.10
CA ARG A 207 -3.88 10.44 20.12
C ARG A 207 -3.04 11.20 21.15
N GLY A 208 -3.28 12.50 21.30
CA GLY A 208 -2.58 13.33 22.28
C GLY A 208 -2.89 12.93 23.72
N GLU A 209 -1.85 12.81 24.55
CA GLU A 209 -1.90 12.30 25.93
C GLU A 209 -2.85 13.08 26.86
N ALA A 210 -2.97 14.40 26.67
CA ALA A 210 -3.69 15.29 27.61
C ALA A 210 -5.05 15.81 27.10
N SER A 211 -5.27 15.89 25.78
CA SER A 211 -6.44 16.57 25.19
C SER A 211 -7.33 15.67 24.35
N GLY A 212 -6.92 14.42 24.08
CA GLY A 212 -7.59 13.55 23.12
C GLY A 212 -7.56 14.04 21.66
N LYS A 213 -6.92 15.20 21.39
CA LYS A 213 -6.77 15.75 20.04
C LYS A 213 -5.75 14.92 19.26
N ARG A 214 -6.00 14.77 17.95
CA ARG A 214 -5.07 14.10 17.04
C ARG A 214 -3.77 14.90 16.90
N ILE A 215 -2.63 14.26 17.12
CA ILE A 215 -1.30 14.77 16.80
C ILE A 215 -1.20 14.88 15.28
N ARG A 216 -0.95 16.09 14.78
CA ARG A 216 -0.83 16.40 13.35
C ARG A 216 0.64 16.49 12.93
N PRO A 217 0.93 16.36 11.62
CA PRO A 217 2.26 16.69 11.10
C PRO A 217 2.71 18.08 11.55
N GLY A 218 3.91 18.17 12.11
CA GLY A 218 4.49 19.40 12.68
C GLY A 218 4.27 19.62 14.18
N ASP A 219 3.40 18.84 14.84
CA ASP A 219 3.25 18.93 16.31
C ASP A 219 4.48 18.37 17.04
N LYS A 220 4.74 18.86 18.27
CA LYS A 220 5.92 18.49 19.09
C LYS A 220 6.19 16.98 19.21
N ASN A 221 5.14 16.15 19.28
CA ASN A 221 5.25 14.71 19.49
C ASN A 221 5.07 13.90 18.19
N PHE A 222 5.03 14.55 17.03
CA PHE A 222 4.71 13.92 15.76
C PHE A 222 5.75 12.89 15.33
N GLU A 223 7.05 13.19 15.48
CA GLU A 223 8.12 12.25 15.14
C GLU A 223 8.03 10.95 15.95
N ARG A 224 7.82 11.07 17.27
CA ARG A 224 7.59 9.91 18.15
C ARG A 224 6.35 9.12 17.69
N ALA A 225 5.25 9.82 17.38
CA ALA A 225 4.02 9.17 16.91
C ALA A 225 4.23 8.39 15.60
N VAL A 226 5.02 8.93 14.65
CA VAL A 226 5.40 8.24 13.41
C VAL A 226 6.19 6.95 13.71
N CYS A 227 7.17 7.00 14.62
CA CYS A 227 7.90 5.80 15.04
C CYS A 227 6.97 4.71 15.59
N VAL A 228 6.04 5.07 16.48
CA VAL A 228 5.07 4.13 17.06
C VAL A 228 4.11 3.59 15.99
N ALA A 229 3.66 4.45 15.07
CA ALA A 229 2.81 4.06 13.95
C ALA A 229 3.50 3.05 13.02
N LEU A 230 4.79 3.24 12.72
CA LEU A 230 5.57 2.32 11.88
C LEU A 230 5.68 0.92 12.48
N VAL A 231 5.76 0.79 13.80
CA VAL A 231 5.74 -0.51 14.47
C VAL A 231 4.46 -1.28 14.15
N GLN A 232 3.31 -0.62 14.29
CA GLN A 232 2.00 -1.24 14.02
C GLN A 232 1.81 -1.51 12.52
N ALA A 233 2.16 -0.54 11.66
CA ALA A 233 2.06 -0.69 10.21
C ALA A 233 2.93 -1.85 9.70
N ALA A 234 4.17 -1.98 10.19
CA ALA A 234 5.06 -3.07 9.82
C ALA A 234 4.50 -4.44 10.27
N ALA A 235 3.97 -4.52 11.49
CA ALA A 235 3.38 -5.76 12.00
C ALA A 235 2.14 -6.20 11.18
N GLU A 236 1.27 -5.25 10.83
CA GLU A 236 0.13 -5.50 9.95
C GLU A 236 0.56 -5.90 8.53
N ALA A 237 1.59 -5.25 7.99
CA ALA A 237 2.14 -5.56 6.67
C ALA A 237 2.77 -6.97 6.64
N CYS A 238 3.55 -7.35 7.66
CA CYS A 238 4.09 -8.71 7.82
C CYS A 238 2.98 -9.76 7.92
N ARG A 239 1.93 -9.51 8.72
CA ARG A 239 0.79 -10.43 8.84
C ARG A 239 0.09 -10.63 7.50
N LEU A 240 -0.12 -9.55 6.76
CA LEU A 240 -0.70 -9.61 5.44
C LEU A 240 0.18 -10.36 4.43
N ALA A 241 1.50 -10.17 4.51
CA ALA A 241 2.46 -10.93 3.72
C ALA A 241 2.37 -12.45 4.00
N SER A 242 2.30 -12.86 5.27
CA SER A 242 2.11 -14.27 5.63
C SER A 242 0.81 -14.85 5.08
N GLU A 243 -0.29 -14.08 5.11
CA GLU A 243 -1.56 -14.52 4.52
C GLU A 243 -1.45 -14.68 3.00
N LEU A 244 -0.87 -13.70 2.30
CA LEU A 244 -0.77 -13.72 0.84
C LEU A 244 0.22 -14.76 0.34
N SER A 245 1.33 -15.01 1.05
CA SER A 245 2.29 -16.06 0.70
C SER A 245 1.61 -17.43 0.64
N ARG A 246 0.90 -17.80 1.71
CA ARG A 246 0.17 -19.08 1.79
C ARG A 246 -0.87 -19.22 0.67
N ARG A 247 -1.52 -18.11 0.29
CA ARG A 247 -2.56 -18.09 -0.74
C ARG A 247 -1.97 -18.16 -2.15
N ALA A 248 -0.86 -17.49 -2.37
CA ALA A 248 -0.09 -17.57 -3.60
C ALA A 248 0.47 -18.99 -3.80
N GLU A 249 0.99 -19.63 -2.76
CA GLU A 249 1.41 -21.04 -2.81
C GLU A 249 0.27 -21.95 -3.25
N LYS A 250 -0.92 -21.78 -2.67
CA LYS A 250 -2.12 -22.53 -3.07
C LYS A 250 -2.50 -22.26 -4.53
N LEU A 251 -2.48 -21.00 -4.98
CA LEU A 251 -2.76 -20.62 -6.37
C LEU A 251 -1.75 -21.27 -7.34
N LEU A 252 -0.46 -21.20 -7.03
CA LEU A 252 0.60 -21.76 -7.86
C LEU A 252 0.52 -23.30 -7.91
N ALA A 253 0.19 -23.96 -6.80
CA ALA A 253 0.01 -25.41 -6.74
C ALA A 253 -1.16 -25.91 -7.60
N VAL A 254 -2.20 -25.09 -7.81
CA VAL A 254 -3.32 -25.45 -8.68
C VAL A 254 -3.13 -25.03 -10.14
N ALA A 255 -2.14 -24.21 -10.46
CA ALA A 255 -1.90 -23.71 -11.81
C ALA A 255 -1.82 -24.81 -12.88
N PRO A 256 -1.11 -25.95 -12.67
CA PRO A 256 -1.07 -27.04 -13.65
C PRO A 256 -2.43 -27.72 -13.92
N LYS A 257 -3.41 -27.53 -13.02
CA LYS A 257 -4.77 -28.09 -13.16
C LYS A 257 -5.67 -27.22 -14.04
N LEU A 258 -5.22 -26.03 -14.43
CA LEU A 258 -5.98 -25.07 -15.23
C LEU A 258 -5.68 -25.31 -16.71
N ARG A 259 -6.70 -25.73 -17.48
CA ARG A 259 -6.56 -26.05 -18.91
C ARG A 259 -6.85 -24.85 -19.83
N ALA A 260 -7.25 -23.71 -19.28
CA ALA A 260 -7.62 -22.54 -20.07
C ALA A 260 -6.37 -21.83 -20.62
N LYS A 261 -6.37 -21.51 -21.93
CA LYS A 261 -5.23 -20.85 -22.61
C LYS A 261 -4.84 -19.50 -21.96
N GLY A 262 -5.78 -18.79 -21.35
CA GLY A 262 -5.55 -17.52 -20.64
C GLY A 262 -5.36 -17.65 -19.11
N ALA A 263 -5.19 -18.86 -18.57
CA ALA A 263 -5.05 -19.04 -17.12
C ALA A 263 -3.78 -18.36 -16.56
N GLY A 264 -2.70 -18.33 -17.33
CA GLY A 264 -1.47 -17.65 -16.95
C GLY A 264 -1.66 -16.14 -16.72
N ASP A 265 -2.45 -15.47 -17.57
CA ASP A 265 -2.77 -14.05 -17.43
C ASP A 265 -3.52 -13.78 -16.11
N VAL A 266 -4.47 -14.65 -15.76
CA VAL A 266 -5.24 -14.55 -14.51
C VAL A 266 -4.37 -14.81 -13.28
N ILE A 267 -3.49 -15.81 -13.32
CA ILE A 267 -2.54 -16.06 -12.23
C ILE A 267 -1.62 -14.86 -12.04
N PHE A 268 -1.08 -14.31 -13.14
CA PHE A 268 -0.22 -13.13 -13.08
C PHE A 268 -0.95 -11.94 -12.43
N LEU A 269 -2.20 -11.66 -12.83
CA LEU A 269 -2.98 -10.59 -12.22
C LEU A 269 -3.29 -10.87 -10.74
N LEU A 270 -3.70 -12.07 -10.36
CA LEU A 270 -3.97 -12.42 -8.95
C LEU A 270 -2.74 -12.28 -8.05
N LEU A 271 -1.53 -12.41 -8.59
CA LEU A 271 -0.28 -12.22 -7.87
C LEU A 271 0.18 -10.75 -7.82
N ASN A 272 -0.35 -9.89 -8.69
CA ASN A 272 0.06 -8.49 -8.81
C ASN A 272 -1.00 -7.46 -8.42
N GLU A 273 -2.26 -7.87 -8.38
CA GLU A 273 -3.42 -7.02 -8.12
C GLU A 273 -4.13 -7.42 -6.82
N ASP A 274 -4.72 -6.43 -6.17
CA ASP A 274 -5.57 -6.64 -5.00
C ASP A 274 -6.83 -7.46 -5.33
N ALA A 275 -7.41 -7.17 -6.50
CA ALA A 275 -8.65 -7.74 -7.01
C ALA A 275 -8.63 -7.83 -8.53
N VAL A 276 -9.30 -8.84 -9.08
CA VAL A 276 -9.45 -9.09 -10.51
C VAL A 276 -10.93 -9.32 -10.82
N ALA A 277 -11.44 -8.66 -11.86
CA ALA A 277 -12.81 -8.85 -12.30
C ALA A 277 -13.06 -10.28 -12.82
N GLY A 278 -14.12 -10.92 -12.35
CA GLY A 278 -14.54 -12.24 -12.81
C GLY A 278 -14.94 -12.29 -14.29
N SER A 279 -15.24 -11.11 -14.86
CA SER A 279 -15.55 -10.90 -16.27
C SER A 279 -14.35 -10.42 -17.08
N LEU A 280 -13.12 -10.52 -16.56
CA LEU A 280 -11.90 -10.13 -17.25
C LEU A 280 -11.88 -10.64 -18.69
N THR A 281 -11.56 -9.74 -19.62
CA THR A 281 -11.34 -10.08 -21.02
C THR A 281 -9.90 -9.78 -21.40
N THR A 282 -9.21 -10.77 -21.95
CA THR A 282 -7.88 -10.60 -22.56
C THR A 282 -7.92 -11.10 -23.99
N LYS A 283 -6.83 -10.88 -24.74
CA LYS A 283 -6.67 -11.43 -26.10
C LYS A 283 -6.90 -12.94 -26.17
N ASN A 284 -6.64 -13.67 -25.09
CA ASN A 284 -6.73 -15.13 -25.01
C ASN A 284 -7.83 -15.64 -24.07
N LEU A 285 -8.64 -14.74 -23.50
CA LEU A 285 -9.64 -15.09 -22.49
C LEU A 285 -10.92 -14.27 -22.69
N SER A 286 -12.00 -14.94 -23.09
CA SER A 286 -13.33 -14.31 -23.18
C SER A 286 -13.98 -14.19 -21.79
N ARG A 287 -14.95 -13.29 -21.64
CA ARG A 287 -15.71 -13.11 -20.39
C ARG A 287 -16.34 -14.41 -19.86
N PHE A 288 -16.77 -15.30 -20.75
CA PHE A 288 -17.36 -16.60 -20.37
C PHE A 288 -16.30 -17.60 -19.92
N ALA A 289 -15.13 -17.60 -20.59
CA ALA A 289 -14.00 -18.42 -20.19
C ALA A 289 -13.41 -17.96 -18.85
N ALA A 290 -13.32 -16.63 -18.62
CA ALA A 290 -12.91 -16.05 -17.35
C ALA A 290 -13.83 -16.47 -16.20
N ARG A 291 -15.15 -16.37 -16.40
CA ARG A 291 -16.13 -16.80 -15.38
C ARG A 291 -15.95 -18.27 -14.99
N ARG A 292 -15.85 -19.17 -15.98
CA ARG A 292 -15.61 -20.61 -15.73
C ARG A 292 -14.26 -20.87 -15.05
N LEU A 293 -13.23 -20.12 -15.42
CA LEU A 293 -11.91 -20.21 -14.80
C LEU A 293 -11.95 -19.80 -13.33
N PHE A 294 -12.62 -18.69 -13.01
CA PHE A 294 -12.78 -18.24 -11.62
C PHE A 294 -13.67 -19.16 -10.79
N GLU A 295 -14.74 -19.71 -11.36
CA GLU A 295 -15.54 -20.78 -10.72
C GLU A 295 -14.66 -22.00 -10.41
N ARG A 296 -13.78 -22.40 -11.33
CA ARG A 296 -12.83 -23.49 -11.11
C ARG A 296 -11.79 -23.16 -10.02
N LEU A 297 -11.25 -21.94 -10.02
CA LEU A 297 -10.30 -21.48 -9.00
C LEU A 297 -10.94 -21.45 -7.60
N GLN A 298 -12.21 -21.05 -7.48
CA GLN A 298 -12.96 -21.10 -6.22
C GLN A 298 -13.20 -22.53 -5.75
N GLN A 299 -13.58 -23.45 -6.65
CA GLN A 299 -13.75 -24.88 -6.31
C GLN A 299 -12.45 -25.52 -5.82
N LEU A 300 -11.31 -25.04 -6.33
CA LEU A 300 -9.97 -25.43 -5.89
C LEU A 300 -9.49 -24.60 -4.69
N GLU A 301 -10.35 -23.72 -4.16
CA GLU A 301 -10.12 -22.82 -3.04
C GLU A 301 -8.85 -21.95 -3.18
N ALA A 302 -8.46 -21.65 -4.41
CA ALA A 302 -7.24 -20.89 -4.76
C ALA A 302 -7.46 -19.37 -4.76
N VAL A 303 -8.72 -18.93 -4.80
CA VAL A 303 -9.13 -17.52 -4.78
C VAL A 303 -10.37 -17.35 -3.91
N ARG A 304 -10.61 -16.13 -3.45
CA ARG A 304 -11.84 -15.71 -2.77
C ARG A 304 -12.62 -14.72 -3.60
N GLU A 305 -13.94 -14.77 -3.48
CA GLU A 305 -14.85 -13.74 -3.95
C GLU A 305 -14.83 -12.57 -2.95
N LEU A 306 -14.72 -11.33 -3.45
CA LEU A 306 -14.49 -10.13 -2.62
C LEU A 306 -15.68 -9.16 -2.58
N SER A 307 -16.67 -9.33 -3.45
CA SER A 307 -17.75 -8.35 -3.64
C SER A 307 -19.10 -8.76 -3.03
N GLY A 308 -19.31 -10.03 -2.67
CA GLY A 308 -20.51 -10.52 -2.00
C GLY A 308 -21.78 -10.53 -2.86
N ARG A 309 -21.66 -10.34 -4.18
CA ARG A 309 -22.80 -10.13 -5.10
C ARG A 309 -22.87 -11.13 -6.26
N PRO A 310 -24.04 -11.30 -6.90
CA PRO A 310 -24.21 -12.27 -7.99
C PRO A 310 -23.60 -11.84 -9.33
N THR A 311 -23.44 -10.54 -9.57
CA THR A 311 -22.90 -9.94 -10.80
C THR A 311 -21.69 -9.06 -10.50
N PHE A 312 -20.88 -8.70 -11.50
CA PHE A 312 -19.68 -7.86 -11.33
C PHE A 312 -18.74 -8.34 -10.21
N ARG A 313 -18.56 -9.66 -10.12
CA ARG A 313 -17.78 -10.28 -9.05
C ARG A 313 -16.31 -9.92 -9.16
N LEU A 314 -15.70 -9.63 -8.02
CA LEU A 314 -14.27 -9.41 -7.89
C LEU A 314 -13.63 -10.57 -7.14
N PHE A 315 -12.43 -10.95 -7.54
CA PHE A 315 -11.70 -12.09 -7.00
C PHE A 315 -10.29 -11.68 -6.59
N GLY A 316 -9.78 -12.25 -5.51
CA GLY A 316 -8.40 -12.06 -5.08
C GLY A 316 -7.91 -13.22 -4.25
N LEU A 317 -6.70 -13.10 -3.72
CA LEU A 317 -6.09 -14.10 -2.84
C LEU A 317 -6.78 -14.13 -1.46
#